data_AF-A0A5S3UU78-F1
#
_entry.id   AF-A0A5S3UU78-F1
#
_cell.length_a   1.000
_cell.length_b   1.000
_cell.length_c   1.000
_cell.angle_alpha   90.00
_cell.angle_beta   90.00
_cell.angle_gamma   90.00
#
_symmetry.space_group_name_H-M   'P 1'
#
loop_
_entity.id
_entity.type
_entity.pdbx_description
1 polymer ?
#
loop_
_entity_poly.entity_id
_entity_poly.type
_entity_poly.pdbx_seq_one_letter_code
_entity_poly.pdbx_strand_id
1 'polypeptide(L)'
;MNVYRILISIILGILSGLSFSSVATSLAELHDINKGKFFLYDNSSTGPTYELVLAKNGTGKYARQTESQISWSKVDDGLQVNLASPELIWAYQDQGVEYRSEIYQVHVFPSEEGVSFAQHMRVVRTDTMEVVETQVQHFTGTLVPAKSMQDWRVDLTEGTWVLPAVDYILYEEFDIPAFGAVEANFFANGDGQITHHDKTVSRFKWRIKGNRLVLKYWQNGIKKKLVLRITELLAGVGLRVVIKATSHTGKAPLLRTGLMIKDQKTHFNYENTVGTWLRGAVRYDYFEDHVYIPNVAFGSAVWSFNQAGEIERQKIIHPQLGTVPVCPDDTCYVSCTFTLKLLAQDEGALYVSVQTDSELVDAGPHFFMGKAIVKFDLKPYQSVAAFDYSWLGQTMLTFKSGSESALYYFMMVPSETGVWEYVYAKEAPNNIQGKFAVVDGKLHLEGELETQVLEIQQSRRDSLDVCRYIQGSSCAAGDTMILEFHNGTDLLK
;
A
#
# COMPACT_ATOMS: atom_id res chain seq x y z
N MET A 1 1.09 70.78 -3.45
CA MET A 1 1.68 70.14 -4.65
C MET A 1 2.65 69.06 -4.20
N ASN A 2 2.63 67.90 -4.88
CA ASN A 2 3.72 66.94 -5.17
C ASN A 2 5.06 67.03 -4.38
N VAL A 3 5.72 65.93 -3.99
CA VAL A 3 5.51 64.49 -4.26
C VAL A 3 6.36 63.62 -3.27
N TYR A 4 5.97 62.34 -3.09
CA TYR A 4 6.71 61.11 -2.68
C TYR A 4 8.27 61.12 -2.55
N ARG A 5 9.03 60.16 -1.97
CA ARG A 5 8.91 58.79 -1.38
C ARG A 5 10.25 58.53 -0.61
N ILE A 6 10.56 57.49 0.18
CA ILE A 6 9.99 56.19 0.66
C ILE A 6 10.29 56.12 2.18
N LEU A 7 9.59 55.30 2.97
CA LEU A 7 10.07 54.82 4.27
C LEU A 7 9.62 53.36 4.46
N ILE A 8 10.55 52.41 4.53
CA ILE A 8 10.27 50.98 4.73
C ILE A 8 10.40 50.69 6.23
N SER A 9 9.27 50.46 6.91
CA SER A 9 9.25 50.05 8.30
C SER A 9 9.26 48.52 8.41
N ILE A 10 10.24 48.00 9.15
CA ILE A 10 10.39 46.58 9.47
C ILE A 10 9.34 46.18 10.53
N ILE A 11 8.25 45.54 10.11
CA ILE A 11 7.28 44.83 10.97
C ILE A 11 6.80 43.56 10.23
N LEU A 12 6.44 42.52 10.98
CA LEU A 12 6.04 41.15 10.54
C LEU A 12 7.19 40.20 10.17
N GLY A 13 7.97 39.81 11.19
CA GLY A 13 8.40 38.43 11.36
C GLY A 13 7.54 37.74 12.42
N ILE A 14 7.43 36.41 12.37
CA ILE A 14 6.64 35.56 13.30
C ILE A 14 5.11 35.68 13.14
N LEU A 15 4.62 35.18 12.00
CA LEU A 15 3.36 34.43 11.94
C LEU A 15 3.65 33.04 11.35
N SER A 16 4.58 32.33 11.99
CA SER A 16 4.72 30.88 11.83
C SER A 16 3.44 30.24 12.35
N GLY A 17 2.52 29.95 11.45
CA GLY A 17 1.33 29.16 11.74
C GLY A 17 1.75 27.76 12.14
N LEU A 18 1.96 27.55 13.44
CA LEU A 18 2.04 26.23 14.04
C LEU A 18 0.69 25.54 13.86
N SER A 19 0.50 24.93 12.70
CA SER A 19 -0.48 23.87 12.52
C SER A 19 -0.05 22.73 13.44
N PHE A 20 -0.60 22.71 14.66
CA PHE A 20 -0.51 21.57 15.56
C PHE A 20 -1.26 20.39 14.92
N SER A 21 -0.61 19.70 13.99
CA SER A 21 -0.91 18.32 13.63
C SER A 21 -0.53 17.45 14.82
N SER A 22 -1.44 17.40 15.81
CA SER A 22 -1.32 16.57 17.02
C SER A 22 -1.47 15.09 16.65
N VAL A 23 -0.47 14.56 15.95
CA VAL A 23 -0.19 13.13 15.85
C VAL A 23 0.49 12.77 17.16
N ALA A 24 -0.03 11.80 17.89
CA ALA A 24 0.69 11.27 19.04
C ALA A 24 1.92 10.52 18.51
N THR A 25 3.12 10.97 18.91
CA THR A 25 4.41 10.32 18.57
C THR A 25 5.05 9.70 19.80
N SER A 26 4.68 10.16 21.00
CA SER A 26 5.24 9.72 22.27
C SER A 26 4.24 8.95 23.14
N LEU A 27 4.77 8.12 24.05
CA LEU A 27 3.99 7.41 25.05
C LEU A 27 3.20 8.39 25.95
N ALA A 28 3.80 9.53 26.29
CA ALA A 28 3.15 10.57 27.08
C ALA A 28 1.91 11.15 26.37
N GLU A 29 1.96 11.42 25.07
CA GLU A 29 0.81 11.91 24.30
C GLU A 29 -0.29 10.86 24.17
N LEU A 30 0.06 9.59 23.99
CA LEU A 30 -0.90 8.48 24.05
C LEU A 30 -1.53 8.38 25.45
N HIS A 31 -0.76 8.58 26.51
CA HIS A 31 -1.23 8.58 27.89
C HIS A 31 -1.99 9.85 28.29
N ASP A 32 -1.89 10.96 27.53
CA ASP A 32 -2.75 12.14 27.69
C ASP A 32 -4.14 11.97 27.06
N ILE A 33 -4.35 10.90 26.26
CA ILE A 33 -5.67 10.55 25.74
C ILE A 33 -6.59 10.14 26.90
N ASN A 34 -7.59 10.98 27.17
CA ASN A 34 -8.56 10.77 28.25
C ASN A 34 -10.01 10.61 27.76
N LYS A 35 -10.34 11.20 26.61
CA LYS A 35 -11.60 10.99 25.87
C LYS A 35 -11.51 11.67 24.51
N GLY A 36 -12.31 11.22 23.55
CA GLY A 36 -12.42 11.92 22.27
C GLY A 36 -13.00 11.04 21.17
N LYS A 37 -12.96 11.58 19.96
CA LYS A 37 -13.15 10.80 18.74
C LYS A 37 -11.87 10.92 17.93
N PHE A 38 -11.29 9.79 17.58
CA PHE A 38 -10.02 9.67 16.89
C PHE A 38 -10.22 8.85 15.61
N PHE A 39 -9.31 9.04 14.66
CA PHE A 39 -9.12 8.12 13.56
C PHE A 39 -7.71 7.55 13.65
N LEU A 40 -7.60 6.23 13.58
CA LEU A 40 -6.35 5.50 13.45
C LEU A 40 -6.30 4.94 12.03
N TYR A 41 -5.26 5.21 11.27
CA TYR A 41 -5.10 4.67 9.92
C TYR A 41 -3.65 4.29 9.64
N ASP A 42 -3.47 3.24 8.85
CA ASP A 42 -2.18 2.89 8.24
C ASP A 42 -1.67 4.05 7.36
N ASN A 43 -0.37 4.30 7.39
CA ASN A 43 0.30 5.28 6.54
C ASN A 43 0.30 4.88 5.05
N SER A 44 -0.01 3.62 4.69
CA SER A 44 -0.34 3.23 3.30
C SER A 44 -1.71 3.76 2.83
N SER A 45 -1.89 3.96 1.52
CA SER A 45 -3.18 4.44 0.95
C SER A 45 -4.29 3.39 0.90
N THR A 46 -4.02 2.15 1.31
CA THR A 46 -4.93 0.99 1.16
C THR A 46 -5.17 0.21 2.45
N GLY A 47 -4.46 0.54 3.54
CA GLY A 47 -4.48 -0.24 4.77
C GLY A 47 -5.68 -0.02 5.70
N PRO A 48 -5.66 -0.68 6.87
CA PRO A 48 -6.74 -0.58 7.85
C PRO A 48 -6.95 0.86 8.34
N THR A 49 -8.20 1.19 8.64
CA THR A 49 -8.61 2.51 9.13
C THR A 49 -9.79 2.34 10.09
N TYR A 50 -9.71 2.98 11.25
CA TYR A 50 -10.65 2.86 12.35
C TYR A 50 -11.15 4.22 12.81
N GLU A 51 -12.38 4.25 13.31
CA GLU A 51 -12.92 5.35 14.09
C GLU A 51 -13.07 4.89 15.54
N LEU A 52 -12.33 5.51 16.45
CA LEU A 52 -12.32 5.22 17.88
C LEU A 52 -13.00 6.35 18.64
N VAL A 53 -14.05 6.05 19.39
CA VAL A 53 -14.76 7.00 20.27
C VAL A 53 -14.51 6.58 21.71
N LEU A 54 -13.55 7.25 22.36
CA LEU A 54 -13.06 6.92 23.70
C LEU A 54 -13.77 7.77 24.76
N ALA A 55 -14.32 7.13 25.80
CA ALA A 55 -14.92 7.77 26.97
C ALA A 55 -14.05 7.60 28.23
N LYS A 56 -14.13 8.56 29.16
CA LYS A 56 -13.25 8.68 30.35
C LYS A 56 -13.23 7.46 31.28
N ASN A 57 -14.25 6.63 31.23
CA ASN A 57 -14.45 5.45 32.07
C ASN A 57 -13.83 4.17 31.47
N GLY A 58 -12.91 4.29 30.50
CA GLY A 58 -12.29 3.14 29.83
C GLY A 58 -13.24 2.37 28.91
N THR A 59 -14.37 2.96 28.50
CA THR A 59 -15.27 2.37 27.48
C THR A 59 -15.37 3.25 26.25
N GLY A 60 -15.97 2.74 25.17
CA GLY A 60 -16.09 3.49 23.93
C GLY A 60 -16.83 2.77 22.81
N LYS A 61 -16.68 3.29 21.60
CA LYS A 61 -17.12 2.66 20.35
C LYS A 61 -15.97 2.55 19.34
N TYR A 62 -15.96 1.45 18.63
CA TYR A 62 -15.10 1.17 17.48
C TYR A 62 -15.96 1.11 16.22
N ALA A 63 -15.41 1.56 15.09
CA ALA A 63 -16.00 1.33 13.77
C ALA A 63 -14.93 1.17 12.68
N ARG A 64 -15.05 0.12 11.85
CA ARG A 64 -14.24 -0.11 10.63
C ARG A 64 -15.12 -0.67 9.50
N GLN A 65 -15.39 -1.97 9.49
CA GLN A 65 -16.39 -2.61 8.62
C GLN A 65 -17.68 -2.93 9.37
N THR A 66 -17.56 -3.15 10.68
CA THR A 66 -18.65 -3.28 11.66
C THR A 66 -18.57 -2.12 12.66
N GLU A 67 -19.54 -2.04 13.59
CA GLU A 67 -19.40 -1.22 14.81
C GLU A 67 -19.41 -2.15 16.03
N SER A 68 -18.56 -1.85 17.02
CA SER A 68 -18.44 -2.63 18.26
C SER A 68 -18.38 -1.70 19.47
N GLN A 69 -18.85 -2.15 20.64
CA GLN A 69 -18.46 -1.49 21.90
C GLN A 69 -17.04 -1.89 22.23
N ILE A 70 -16.28 -1.00 22.86
CA ILE A 70 -14.90 -1.29 23.28
C ILE A 70 -14.71 -1.00 24.77
N SER A 71 -13.81 -1.76 25.38
CA SER A 71 -13.04 -1.29 26.53
C SER A 71 -11.67 -0.82 26.04
N TRP A 72 -11.08 0.16 26.73
CA TRP A 72 -9.76 0.68 26.41
C TRP A 72 -9.00 1.09 27.67
N SER A 73 -7.69 0.92 27.64
CA SER A 73 -6.79 1.22 28.74
C SER A 73 -5.46 1.74 28.23
N LYS A 74 -4.83 2.60 29.03
CA LYS A 74 -3.41 2.93 28.90
C LYS A 74 -2.63 1.74 29.47
N VAL A 75 -1.61 1.32 28.75
CA VAL A 75 -0.70 0.23 29.13
C VAL A 75 0.74 0.74 29.00
N ASP A 76 1.70 0.01 29.56
CA ASP A 76 3.07 0.51 29.76
C ASP A 76 3.78 0.91 28.45
N ASP A 77 3.39 0.30 27.33
CA ASP A 77 3.91 0.51 25.97
C ASP A 77 2.94 1.27 25.05
N GLY A 78 1.73 1.63 25.49
CA GLY A 78 0.78 2.35 24.64
C GLY A 78 -0.69 2.38 25.08
N LEU A 79 -1.57 2.13 24.11
CA LEU A 79 -3.03 2.19 24.23
C LEU A 79 -3.68 0.90 23.70
N GLN A 80 -4.24 0.09 24.59
CA GLN A 80 -4.95 -1.13 24.23
C GLN A 80 -6.45 -0.86 24.05
N VAL A 81 -7.05 -1.42 23.00
CA VAL A 81 -8.48 -1.33 22.67
C VAL A 81 -9.03 -2.74 22.40
N ASN A 82 -9.95 -3.20 23.25
CA ASN A 82 -10.54 -4.53 23.18
C ASN A 82 -11.99 -4.45 22.68
N LEU A 83 -12.36 -5.28 21.71
CA LEU A 83 -13.70 -5.31 21.11
C LEU A 83 -14.62 -6.24 21.92
N ALA A 84 -15.77 -5.72 22.35
CA ALA A 84 -16.80 -6.51 23.04
C ALA A 84 -17.52 -7.49 22.09
N SER A 85 -17.52 -7.18 20.80
CA SER A 85 -17.90 -8.09 19.71
C SER A 85 -16.80 -8.03 18.65
N PRO A 86 -16.04 -9.12 18.42
CA PRO A 86 -14.98 -9.16 17.42
C PRO A 86 -15.47 -8.82 16.01
N GLU A 87 -14.59 -8.27 15.19
CA GLU A 87 -14.86 -8.03 13.77
C GLU A 87 -14.45 -9.26 12.95
N LEU A 88 -15.45 -9.94 12.37
CA LEU A 88 -15.22 -11.00 11.38
C LEU A 88 -14.48 -10.42 10.16
N ILE A 89 -13.40 -11.09 9.76
CA ILE A 89 -12.58 -10.73 8.60
C ILE A 89 -12.89 -11.66 7.42
N TRP A 90 -12.93 -12.97 7.69
CA TRP A 90 -13.34 -14.00 6.74
C TRP A 90 -13.80 -15.24 7.52
N ALA A 91 -14.56 -16.11 6.84
CA ALA A 91 -14.97 -17.42 7.34
C ALA A 91 -14.68 -18.48 6.28
N TYR A 92 -14.45 -19.71 6.71
CA TYR A 92 -14.23 -20.85 5.82
C TYR A 92 -14.78 -22.13 6.43
N GLN A 93 -14.87 -23.18 5.62
CA GLN A 93 -15.17 -24.53 6.09
C GLN A 93 -13.99 -25.45 5.83
N ASP A 94 -13.60 -26.21 6.84
CA ASP A 94 -12.69 -27.35 6.71
C ASP A 94 -13.33 -28.58 7.35
N GLN A 95 -13.32 -29.71 6.63
CA GLN A 95 -13.95 -30.97 7.03
C GLN A 95 -15.41 -30.86 7.51
N GLY A 96 -16.16 -29.87 7.00
CA GLY A 96 -17.55 -29.59 7.39
C GLY A 96 -17.73 -28.77 8.68
N VAL A 97 -16.64 -28.31 9.29
CA VAL A 97 -16.64 -27.39 10.43
C VAL A 97 -16.39 -25.96 9.91
N GLU A 98 -17.17 -24.99 10.37
CA GLU A 98 -16.94 -23.56 10.07
C GLU A 98 -15.88 -22.98 11.03
N TYR A 99 -14.96 -22.22 10.45
CA TYR A 99 -13.95 -21.45 11.16
C TYR A 99 -14.09 -19.97 10.81
N ARG A 100 -13.83 -19.09 11.78
CA ARG A 100 -13.94 -17.63 11.62
C ARG A 100 -12.66 -16.95 12.06
N SER A 101 -12.08 -16.12 11.18
CA SER A 101 -10.98 -15.25 11.53
C SER A 101 -11.54 -13.89 11.99
N GLU A 102 -11.16 -13.48 13.20
CA GLU A 102 -11.74 -12.31 13.87
C GLU A 102 -10.65 -11.38 14.42
N ILE A 103 -10.79 -10.06 14.20
CA ILE A 103 -10.05 -9.05 15.00
C ILE A 103 -10.78 -8.88 16.32
N TYR A 104 -10.09 -9.08 17.45
CA TYR A 104 -10.65 -8.91 18.80
C TYR A 104 -10.00 -7.78 19.60
N GLN A 105 -8.79 -7.34 19.23
CA GLN A 105 -8.06 -6.27 19.90
C GLN A 105 -7.22 -5.46 18.89
N VAL A 106 -7.07 -4.16 19.19
CA VAL A 106 -6.10 -3.27 18.53
C VAL A 106 -5.20 -2.67 19.62
N HIS A 107 -3.89 -2.70 19.42
CA HIS A 107 -2.92 -2.04 20.30
C HIS A 107 -2.20 -0.93 19.52
N VAL A 108 -2.07 0.27 20.09
CA VAL A 108 -1.36 1.41 19.49
C VAL A 108 -0.15 1.79 20.34
N PHE A 109 1.02 1.85 19.72
CA PHE A 109 2.32 2.15 20.33
C PHE A 109 2.87 3.49 19.78
N PRO A 110 3.75 4.19 20.50
CA PRO A 110 4.46 5.35 19.97
C PRO A 110 5.39 4.95 18.80
N SER A 111 5.71 5.91 17.93
CA SER A 111 6.67 5.77 16.83
C SER A 111 7.22 7.14 16.42
N GLU A 112 8.44 7.20 15.90
CA GLU A 112 9.05 8.45 15.44
C GLU A 112 8.24 9.10 14.29
N GLU A 113 7.62 8.28 13.43
CA GLU A 113 6.77 8.72 12.32
C GLU A 113 5.28 8.89 12.69
N GLY A 114 4.93 8.79 13.97
CA GLY A 114 3.55 8.83 14.45
C GLY A 114 3.24 7.71 15.43
N VAL A 115 2.44 6.74 15.01
CA VAL A 115 2.19 5.53 15.82
C VAL A 115 2.56 4.29 15.02
N SER A 116 2.89 3.21 15.70
CA SER A 116 2.66 1.87 15.16
C SER A 116 1.41 1.28 15.80
N PHE A 117 0.75 0.34 15.14
CA PHE A 117 -0.36 -0.37 15.75
C PHE A 117 -0.42 -1.84 15.32
N ALA A 118 -0.86 -2.69 16.23
CA ALA A 118 -1.05 -4.11 16.02
C ALA A 118 -2.55 -4.45 15.97
N GLN A 119 -2.95 -5.21 14.95
CA GLN A 119 -4.19 -5.98 14.94
C GLN A 119 -3.92 -7.32 15.61
N HIS A 120 -4.68 -7.64 16.65
CA HIS A 120 -4.70 -8.98 17.23
C HIS A 120 -5.89 -9.74 16.63
N MET A 121 -5.55 -10.82 15.93
CA MET A 121 -6.46 -11.69 15.21
C MET A 121 -6.46 -13.08 15.82
N ARG A 122 -7.56 -13.81 15.65
CA ARG A 122 -7.69 -15.20 16.07
C ARG A 122 -8.56 -15.98 15.08
N VAL A 123 -8.30 -17.27 14.95
CA VAL A 123 -9.19 -18.21 14.26
C VAL A 123 -9.99 -18.96 15.31
N VAL A 124 -11.32 -18.91 15.20
CA VAL A 124 -12.27 -19.55 16.11
C VAL A 124 -13.03 -20.64 15.36
N ARG A 125 -13.04 -21.84 15.93
CA ARG A 125 -13.85 -22.97 15.47
C ARG A 125 -15.28 -22.80 16.01
N THR A 126 -16.29 -22.69 15.15
CA THR A 126 -17.60 -22.12 15.56
C THR A 126 -18.53 -23.05 16.35
N ASP A 127 -18.35 -24.36 16.25
CA ASP A 127 -19.13 -25.37 16.98
C ASP A 127 -18.77 -25.49 18.47
N THR A 128 -17.52 -25.15 18.79
CA THR A 128 -16.85 -25.33 20.09
C THR A 128 -16.46 -24.00 20.72
N MET A 129 -16.41 -22.93 19.92
CA MET A 129 -15.86 -21.61 20.27
C MET A 129 -14.38 -21.67 20.70
N GLU A 130 -13.66 -22.72 20.29
CA GLU A 130 -12.23 -22.90 20.55
C GLU A 130 -11.40 -21.96 19.68
N VAL A 131 -10.39 -21.31 20.29
CA VAL A 131 -9.37 -20.54 19.55
C VAL A 131 -8.28 -21.50 19.11
N VAL A 132 -8.19 -21.76 17.80
CA VAL A 132 -7.22 -22.70 17.22
C VAL A 132 -5.92 -22.02 16.79
N GLU A 133 -5.97 -20.71 16.51
CA GLU A 133 -4.81 -19.92 16.08
C GLU A 133 -4.95 -18.47 16.55
N THR A 134 -3.82 -17.80 16.82
CA THR A 134 -3.76 -16.35 17.06
C THR A 134 -2.63 -15.73 16.26
N GLN A 135 -2.89 -14.60 15.63
CA GLN A 135 -1.93 -13.86 14.81
C GLN A 135 -1.90 -12.38 15.24
N VAL A 136 -0.74 -11.75 15.16
CA VAL A 136 -0.58 -10.31 15.34
C VAL A 136 -0.03 -9.70 14.06
N GLN A 137 -0.69 -8.66 13.54
CA GLN A 137 -0.24 -7.94 12.34
C GLN A 137 0.06 -6.48 12.68
N HIS A 138 1.30 -6.05 12.42
CA HIS A 138 1.79 -4.70 12.71
C HIS A 138 1.68 -3.77 11.50
N PHE A 139 1.41 -2.50 11.77
CA PHE A 139 1.28 -1.43 10.77
C PHE A 139 1.92 -0.14 11.31
N THR A 140 2.53 0.66 10.42
CA THR A 140 2.90 2.05 10.71
C THR A 140 1.71 2.95 10.39
N GLY A 141 1.42 3.95 11.22
CA GLY A 141 0.19 4.72 11.07
C GLY A 141 0.16 6.06 11.79
N THR A 142 -1.03 6.66 11.74
CA THR A 142 -1.33 7.94 12.38
C THR A 142 -2.58 7.82 13.23
N LEU A 143 -2.49 8.24 14.51
CA LEU A 143 -3.64 8.45 15.38
C LEU A 143 -3.94 9.96 15.49
N VAL A 144 -5.05 10.40 14.90
CA VAL A 144 -5.42 11.83 14.86
C VAL A 144 -6.79 12.11 15.52
N PRO A 145 -6.91 13.14 16.38
CA PRO A 145 -8.22 13.58 16.88
C PRO A 145 -9.09 14.14 15.73
N ALA A 146 -10.36 13.73 15.67
CA ALA A 146 -11.31 14.15 14.63
C ALA A 146 -11.66 15.66 14.64
N LYS A 147 -11.21 16.38 15.67
CA LYS A 147 -11.27 17.85 15.77
C LYS A 147 -10.02 18.55 15.23
N SER A 148 -8.86 17.88 15.22
CA SER A 148 -7.59 18.39 14.71
C SER A 148 -7.41 18.17 13.21
N MET A 149 -8.20 17.26 12.61
CA MET A 149 -8.26 17.04 11.16
C MET A 149 -8.61 18.31 10.38
N GLN A 150 -7.96 18.51 9.22
CA GLN A 150 -7.93 19.76 8.48
C GLN A 150 -9.30 20.19 7.91
N ASP A 151 -9.53 21.50 7.87
CA ASP A 151 -10.68 22.10 7.21
C ASP A 151 -10.61 21.98 5.68
N TRP A 152 -11.78 21.84 5.03
CA TRP A 152 -11.87 21.84 3.57
C TRP A 152 -11.69 23.26 3.02
N ARG A 153 -10.50 23.55 2.50
CA ARG A 153 -10.13 24.80 1.82
C ARG A 153 -9.83 24.63 0.33
N VAL A 154 -9.94 23.40 -0.19
CA VAL A 154 -9.74 23.06 -1.60
C VAL A 154 -11.01 23.34 -2.39
N ASP A 155 -10.88 24.02 -3.54
CA ASP A 155 -11.95 24.11 -4.52
C ASP A 155 -12.05 22.79 -5.30
N LEU A 156 -13.19 22.13 -5.17
CA LEU A 156 -13.50 20.87 -5.84
C LEU A 156 -14.14 21.08 -7.23
N THR A 157 -14.59 22.30 -7.53
CA THR A 157 -15.39 22.59 -8.73
C THR A 157 -14.58 22.76 -10.01
N GLU A 158 -13.26 22.88 -9.86
CA GLU A 158 -12.33 22.88 -10.98
C GLU A 158 -11.89 21.46 -11.37
N GLY A 159 -12.32 21.00 -12.54
CA GLY A 159 -11.86 19.76 -13.15
C GLY A 159 -12.45 18.49 -12.54
N THR A 160 -11.81 17.36 -12.87
CA THR A 160 -12.21 16.03 -12.43
C THR A 160 -11.36 15.60 -11.24
N TRP A 161 -11.98 14.98 -10.24
CA TRP A 161 -11.32 14.41 -9.07
C TRP A 161 -11.51 12.90 -9.05
N VAL A 162 -10.45 12.14 -8.78
CA VAL A 162 -10.58 10.70 -8.56
C VAL A 162 -10.71 10.43 -7.07
N LEU A 163 -11.83 9.83 -6.67
CA LEU A 163 -12.17 9.49 -5.29
C LEU A 163 -11.81 8.01 -5.04
N PRO A 164 -11.07 7.66 -3.98
CA PRO A 164 -10.63 6.28 -3.74
C PRO A 164 -11.74 5.42 -3.12
N ALA A 165 -11.78 4.13 -3.48
CA ALA A 165 -12.62 3.11 -2.84
C ALA A 165 -14.10 3.50 -2.63
N VAL A 166 -14.73 4.05 -3.69
CA VAL A 166 -16.14 4.46 -3.69
C VAL A 166 -17.05 3.37 -4.26
N ASP A 167 -16.65 2.76 -5.36
CA ASP A 167 -17.34 1.60 -5.89
C ASP A 167 -17.05 0.38 -5.02
N TYR A 168 -18.10 -0.36 -4.72
CA TYR A 168 -18.04 -1.66 -4.09
C TYR A 168 -18.83 -2.64 -4.93
N ILE A 169 -18.20 -3.74 -5.28
CA ILE A 169 -18.77 -4.88 -5.97
C ILE A 169 -18.55 -6.10 -5.08
N LEU A 170 -19.55 -6.97 -5.00
CA LEU A 170 -19.43 -8.28 -4.36
C LEU A 170 -19.78 -9.33 -5.40
N TYR A 171 -18.82 -10.20 -5.69
CA TYR A 171 -19.06 -11.37 -6.52
C TYR A 171 -19.61 -12.48 -5.61
N GLU A 172 -20.93 -12.51 -5.42
CA GLU A 172 -21.62 -13.36 -4.43
C GLU A 172 -21.30 -14.86 -4.59
N GLU A 173 -21.07 -15.34 -5.82
CA GLU A 173 -20.69 -16.72 -6.12
C GLU A 173 -19.33 -17.12 -5.52
N PHE A 174 -18.42 -16.16 -5.35
CA PHE A 174 -17.06 -16.36 -4.86
C PHE A 174 -16.82 -15.77 -3.45
N ASP A 175 -17.80 -15.03 -2.91
CA ASP A 175 -17.68 -14.15 -1.72
C ASP A 175 -16.50 -13.15 -1.79
N ILE A 176 -16.16 -12.69 -3.00
CA ILE A 176 -15.02 -11.77 -3.21
C ILE A 176 -15.50 -10.32 -3.37
N PRO A 177 -15.09 -9.40 -2.47
CA PRO A 177 -15.35 -7.98 -2.59
C PRO A 177 -14.27 -7.25 -3.41
N ALA A 178 -14.67 -6.49 -4.42
CA ALA A 178 -13.81 -5.57 -5.17
C ALA A 178 -14.13 -4.11 -4.85
N PHE A 179 -13.11 -3.24 -4.86
CA PHE A 179 -13.25 -1.81 -4.57
C PHE A 179 -12.67 -0.93 -5.68
N GLY A 180 -13.46 0.02 -6.17
CA GLY A 180 -13.08 0.92 -7.26
C GLY A 180 -12.96 2.39 -6.84
N ALA A 181 -11.86 3.03 -7.21
CA ALA A 181 -11.77 4.47 -7.30
C ALA A 181 -12.62 4.98 -8.49
N VAL A 182 -13.30 6.11 -8.31
CA VAL A 182 -14.26 6.66 -9.28
C VAL A 182 -13.90 8.08 -9.66
N GLU A 183 -14.23 8.49 -10.87
CA GLU A 183 -14.05 9.87 -11.33
C GLU A 183 -15.27 10.71 -10.90
N ALA A 184 -15.04 11.91 -10.38
CA ALA A 184 -16.06 12.77 -9.82
C ALA A 184 -15.88 14.23 -10.29
N ASN A 185 -16.96 14.80 -10.82
CA ASN A 185 -17.04 16.22 -11.16
C ASN A 185 -17.98 16.92 -10.18
N PHE A 186 -17.52 18.02 -9.58
CA PHE A 186 -18.30 18.81 -8.62
C PHE A 186 -18.75 20.12 -9.27
N PHE A 187 -20.00 20.53 -9.06
CA PHE A 187 -20.55 21.78 -9.55
C PHE A 187 -20.83 22.74 -8.40
N ALA A 188 -20.58 24.04 -8.61
CA ALA A 188 -20.70 25.08 -7.59
C ALA A 188 -22.10 25.23 -6.96
N ASN A 189 -23.14 24.73 -7.63
CA ASN A 189 -24.52 24.70 -7.10
C ASN A 189 -24.78 23.56 -6.09
N GLY A 190 -23.76 22.75 -5.76
CA GLY A 190 -23.88 21.59 -4.85
C GLY A 190 -24.35 20.29 -5.52
N ASP A 191 -24.49 20.25 -6.84
CA ASP A 191 -24.58 19.01 -7.63
C ASP A 191 -23.20 18.47 -8.00
N GLY A 192 -23.16 17.22 -8.45
CA GLY A 192 -22.01 16.62 -9.09
C GLY A 192 -22.37 15.31 -9.78
N GLN A 193 -21.40 14.70 -10.45
CA GLN A 193 -21.52 13.43 -11.15
C GLN A 193 -20.33 12.53 -10.82
N ILE A 194 -20.61 11.26 -10.49
CA ILE A 194 -19.63 10.18 -10.34
C ILE A 194 -19.73 9.29 -11.58
N THR A 195 -18.60 8.99 -12.21
CA THR A 195 -18.45 7.94 -13.23
C THR A 195 -17.85 6.71 -12.57
N HIS A 196 -18.61 5.62 -12.60
CA HIS A 196 -18.29 4.32 -12.01
C HIS A 196 -17.32 3.52 -12.88
N HIS A 197 -16.76 2.43 -12.34
CA HIS A 197 -15.86 1.52 -13.08
C HIS A 197 -16.49 0.99 -14.38
N ASP A 198 -17.77 0.60 -14.32
CA ASP A 198 -18.63 0.14 -15.43
C ASP A 198 -19.08 1.26 -16.40
N LYS A 199 -18.52 2.47 -16.24
CA LYS A 199 -18.84 3.70 -16.99
C LYS A 199 -20.27 4.23 -16.76
N THR A 200 -21.06 3.66 -15.85
CA THR A 200 -22.34 4.27 -15.46
C THR A 200 -22.11 5.59 -14.72
N VAL A 201 -23.10 6.50 -14.77
CA VAL A 201 -22.98 7.83 -14.18
C VAL A 201 -24.05 8.08 -13.13
N SER A 202 -23.65 8.24 -11.88
CA SER A 202 -24.53 8.63 -10.77
C SER A 202 -24.46 10.12 -10.47
N ARG A 203 -25.61 10.79 -10.43
CA ARG A 203 -25.69 12.18 -9.94
C ARG A 203 -25.66 12.22 -8.42
N PHE A 204 -24.90 13.15 -7.86
CA PHE A 204 -24.78 13.34 -6.41
C PHE A 204 -25.09 14.78 -5.97
N LYS A 205 -25.55 14.93 -4.74
CA LYS A 205 -25.56 16.21 -4.02
C LYS A 205 -24.42 16.22 -3.00
N TRP A 206 -23.65 17.30 -2.95
CA TRP A 206 -22.52 17.46 -2.03
C TRP A 206 -22.63 18.74 -1.20
N ARG A 207 -21.83 18.79 -0.13
CA ARG A 207 -21.56 20.00 0.67
C ARG A 207 -20.40 19.78 1.62
N ILE A 208 -19.72 20.87 1.95
CA ILE A 208 -18.76 20.94 3.06
C ILE A 208 -19.49 21.25 4.38
N LYS A 209 -19.05 20.65 5.50
CA LYS A 209 -19.60 20.83 6.85
C LYS A 209 -18.50 20.79 7.92
N GLY A 210 -17.78 21.92 8.03
CA GLY A 210 -16.50 22.00 8.75
C GLY A 210 -15.46 21.14 8.03
N ASN A 211 -14.63 20.43 8.78
CA ASN A 211 -13.66 19.45 8.27
C ASN A 211 -14.25 18.16 7.61
N ARG A 212 -15.42 18.25 6.96
CA ARG A 212 -16.06 17.13 6.24
C ARG A 212 -16.66 17.56 4.90
N LEU A 213 -16.30 16.84 3.85
CA LEU A 213 -17.05 16.76 2.61
C LEU A 213 -18.09 15.64 2.74
N VAL A 214 -19.34 15.90 2.34
CA VAL A 214 -20.43 14.92 2.43
C VAL A 214 -21.13 14.80 1.08
N LEU A 215 -21.02 13.62 0.45
CA LEU A 215 -21.71 13.28 -0.79
C LEU A 215 -22.92 12.38 -0.49
N LYS A 216 -23.97 12.51 -1.31
CA LYS A 216 -25.14 11.62 -1.33
C LYS A 216 -25.55 11.35 -2.76
N TYR A 217 -25.70 10.08 -3.11
CA TYR A 217 -26.14 9.63 -4.43
C TYR A 217 -27.02 8.39 -4.31
N TRP A 218 -27.53 7.92 -5.45
CA TRP A 218 -28.21 6.64 -5.58
C TRP A 218 -27.47 5.81 -6.62
N GLN A 219 -27.26 4.53 -6.32
CA GLN A 219 -26.64 3.55 -7.21
C GLN A 219 -27.48 2.28 -7.09
N ASN A 220 -27.99 1.77 -8.21
CA ASN A 220 -28.83 0.57 -8.28
C ASN A 220 -30.01 0.59 -7.27
N GLY A 221 -30.70 1.74 -7.16
CA GLY A 221 -31.81 1.93 -6.23
C GLY A 221 -31.42 2.06 -4.75
N ILE A 222 -30.13 1.91 -4.40
CA ILE A 222 -29.62 2.03 -3.03
C ILE A 222 -29.07 3.44 -2.80
N LYS A 223 -29.51 4.09 -1.73
CA LYS A 223 -29.04 5.41 -1.31
C LYS A 223 -27.67 5.31 -0.66
N LYS A 224 -26.63 5.82 -1.34
CA LYS A 224 -25.26 5.86 -0.85
C LYS A 224 -24.94 7.20 -0.20
N LYS A 225 -24.04 7.19 0.78
CA LYS A 225 -23.53 8.37 1.47
C LYS A 225 -22.04 8.20 1.73
N LEU A 226 -21.26 9.19 1.34
CA LEU A 226 -19.82 9.26 1.63
C LEU A 226 -19.57 10.45 2.55
N VAL A 227 -18.68 10.28 3.51
CA VAL A 227 -18.16 11.37 4.35
C VAL A 227 -16.65 11.31 4.30
N LEU A 228 -16.03 12.29 3.66
CA LEU A 228 -14.58 12.41 3.52
C LEU A 228 -14.05 13.46 4.51
N ARG A 229 -12.90 13.17 5.10
CA ARG A 229 -12.16 14.04 6.02
C ARG A 229 -10.72 14.14 5.56
N ILE A 230 -10.18 15.35 5.45
CA ILE A 230 -8.78 15.56 5.08
C ILE A 230 -7.90 15.15 6.27
N THR A 231 -6.92 14.30 6.01
CA THR A 231 -5.80 14.05 6.90
C THR A 231 -4.57 14.87 6.48
N GLU A 232 -4.35 15.00 5.17
CA GLU A 232 -3.15 15.59 4.58
C GLU A 232 -3.49 16.38 3.31
N LEU A 233 -2.74 17.44 3.02
CA LEU A 233 -2.80 18.17 1.75
C LEU A 233 -1.58 17.77 0.92
N LEU A 234 -1.80 17.36 -0.33
CA LEU A 234 -0.74 17.06 -1.29
C LEU A 234 -0.64 18.26 -2.23
N ALA A 235 0.36 19.11 -2.02
CA ALA A 235 0.46 20.42 -2.66
C ALA A 235 0.41 20.31 -4.20
N GLY A 236 -0.52 21.03 -4.84
CA GLY A 236 -0.72 21.00 -6.30
C GLY A 236 -1.37 19.73 -6.88
N VAL A 237 -1.51 18.67 -6.08
CA VAL A 237 -1.88 17.33 -6.55
C VAL A 237 -3.24 16.86 -6.01
N GLY A 238 -3.48 17.01 -4.70
CA GLY A 238 -4.70 16.47 -4.11
C GLY A 238 -4.69 16.40 -2.58
N LEU A 239 -5.30 15.34 -2.06
CA LEU A 239 -5.65 15.19 -0.64
C LEU A 239 -5.43 13.74 -0.20
N ARG A 240 -4.93 13.54 1.01
CA ARG A 240 -5.16 12.28 1.72
C ARG A 240 -6.43 12.39 2.54
N VAL A 241 -7.26 11.35 2.48
CA VAL A 241 -8.57 11.33 3.14
C VAL A 241 -8.82 10.08 3.96
N VAL A 242 -9.63 10.24 5.01
CA VAL A 242 -10.40 9.14 5.60
C VAL A 242 -11.83 9.23 5.11
N ILE A 243 -12.35 8.11 4.59
CA ILE A 243 -13.69 7.97 4.03
C ILE A 243 -14.52 7.09 4.94
N LYS A 244 -15.69 7.58 5.37
CA LYS A 244 -16.76 6.79 5.99
C LYS A 244 -17.92 6.67 5.01
N ALA A 245 -17.98 5.53 4.33
CA ALA A 245 -19.05 5.16 3.39
C ALA A 245 -20.15 4.34 4.09
N THR A 246 -21.31 4.24 3.45
CA THR A 246 -22.35 3.26 3.79
C THR A 246 -21.98 1.91 3.18
N SER A 247 -22.00 0.81 3.95
CA SER A 247 -21.76 -0.54 3.45
C SER A 247 -22.73 -0.95 2.34
N HIS A 248 -22.43 -2.04 1.63
CA HIS A 248 -23.31 -2.58 0.59
C HIS A 248 -24.69 -2.97 1.14
N THR A 249 -24.74 -3.59 2.33
CA THR A 249 -25.97 -3.93 3.06
C THR A 249 -26.76 -2.71 3.57
N GLY A 250 -26.19 -1.50 3.49
CA GLY A 250 -26.81 -0.27 4.03
C GLY A 250 -26.72 -0.10 5.55
N LYS A 251 -26.28 -1.14 6.29
CA LYS A 251 -26.39 -1.22 7.76
C LYS A 251 -25.15 -0.75 8.51
N ALA A 252 -23.96 -1.16 8.06
CA ALA A 252 -22.70 -0.91 8.74
C ALA A 252 -21.93 0.25 8.07
N PRO A 253 -21.03 0.92 8.80
CA PRO A 253 -20.11 1.85 8.18
C PRO A 253 -18.96 1.11 7.51
N LEU A 254 -18.45 1.67 6.42
CA LEU A 254 -17.22 1.22 5.80
C LEU A 254 -16.19 2.34 5.91
N LEU A 255 -15.13 2.13 6.71
CA LEU A 255 -14.02 3.05 6.83
C LEU A 255 -12.81 2.59 6.02
N ARG A 256 -12.20 3.55 5.32
CA ARG A 256 -11.00 3.41 4.50
C ARG A 256 -10.19 4.70 4.59
N THR A 257 -8.87 4.60 4.37
CA THR A 257 -8.03 5.74 3.95
C THR A 257 -7.83 5.67 2.44
N GLY A 258 -7.28 6.73 1.84
CA GLY A 258 -6.95 6.77 0.43
C GLY A 258 -6.52 8.16 -0.04
N LEU A 259 -6.07 8.23 -1.27
CA LEU A 259 -5.70 9.47 -1.95
C LEU A 259 -6.86 9.96 -2.81
N MET A 260 -7.27 11.22 -2.66
CA MET A 260 -8.23 11.91 -3.52
C MET A 260 -7.46 12.93 -4.37
N ILE A 261 -7.31 12.64 -5.66
CA ILE A 261 -6.38 13.34 -6.56
C ILE A 261 -7.16 14.14 -7.60
N LYS A 262 -6.72 15.36 -7.92
CA LYS A 262 -7.24 16.14 -9.05
C LYS A 262 -6.59 15.60 -10.32
N ASP A 263 -7.39 15.15 -11.28
CA ASP A 263 -6.90 14.69 -12.59
C ASP A 263 -6.33 15.91 -13.35
N GLN A 264 -5.00 15.94 -13.47
CA GLN A 264 -4.25 16.99 -14.15
C GLN A 264 -4.31 16.86 -15.68
N LYS A 265 -4.97 15.82 -16.22
CA LYS A 265 -5.01 15.46 -17.66
C LYS A 265 -3.62 15.19 -18.23
N THR A 266 -2.78 14.59 -17.40
CA THR A 266 -1.46 14.05 -17.75
C THR A 266 -1.60 12.67 -18.38
N HIS A 267 -0.63 12.29 -19.21
CA HIS A 267 -0.55 10.97 -19.83
C HIS A 267 0.85 10.39 -19.58
N PHE A 268 0.97 9.07 -19.64
CA PHE A 268 2.28 8.43 -19.63
C PHE A 268 2.97 8.61 -20.98
N ASN A 269 4.29 8.76 -20.93
CA ASN A 269 5.23 8.77 -22.04
C ASN A 269 6.56 8.17 -21.55
N TYR A 270 7.56 8.00 -22.42
CA TYR A 270 8.84 7.40 -22.01
C TYR A 270 9.56 8.22 -20.91
N GLU A 271 9.55 9.56 -21.00
CA GLU A 271 10.24 10.46 -20.06
C GLU A 271 9.72 10.37 -18.62
N ASN A 272 8.43 10.07 -18.43
CA ASN A 272 7.80 9.93 -17.10
C ASN A 272 7.45 8.48 -16.71
N THR A 273 7.71 7.51 -17.59
CA THR A 273 7.49 6.08 -17.31
C THR A 273 8.78 5.34 -16.99
N VAL A 274 9.85 5.58 -17.75
CA VAL A 274 11.09 4.81 -17.65
C VAL A 274 11.87 5.17 -16.38
N GLY A 275 12.44 4.16 -15.74
CA GLY A 275 13.19 4.28 -14.49
C GLY A 275 12.69 3.32 -13.42
N THR A 276 12.94 3.67 -12.16
CA THR A 276 12.56 2.89 -10.98
C THR A 276 11.44 3.60 -10.24
N TRP A 277 10.29 2.93 -10.11
CA TRP A 277 9.14 3.40 -9.33
C TRP A 277 9.15 2.71 -7.96
N LEU A 278 9.12 3.48 -6.88
CA LEU A 278 9.15 2.97 -5.51
C LEU A 278 7.80 3.19 -4.82
N ARG A 279 7.28 2.16 -4.15
CA ARG A 279 6.08 2.22 -3.30
C ARG A 279 6.45 1.77 -1.89
N GLY A 280 6.98 2.68 -1.09
CA GLY A 280 7.76 2.29 0.08
C GLY A 280 8.95 1.45 -0.37
N ALA A 281 9.18 0.30 0.26
CA ALA A 281 10.26 -0.60 -0.11
C ALA A 281 10.03 -1.43 -1.39
N VAL A 282 8.81 -1.43 -1.95
CA VAL A 282 8.51 -2.23 -3.16
C VAL A 282 8.95 -1.47 -4.41
N ARG A 283 9.80 -2.13 -5.21
CA ARG A 283 10.47 -1.56 -6.38
C ARG A 283 9.93 -2.13 -7.69
N TYR A 284 9.50 -1.25 -8.59
CA TYR A 284 9.01 -1.60 -9.93
C TYR A 284 9.84 -0.89 -11.00
N ASP A 285 10.58 -1.63 -11.82
CA ASP A 285 11.41 -1.06 -12.89
C ASP A 285 10.70 -1.11 -14.24
N TYR A 286 10.73 0.01 -14.96
CA TYR A 286 10.23 0.17 -16.33
C TYR A 286 11.39 0.55 -17.25
N PHE A 287 11.53 -0.16 -18.37
CA PHE A 287 12.61 0.02 -19.35
C PHE A 287 12.09 0.56 -20.69
N GLU A 288 12.95 1.22 -21.46
CA GLU A 288 12.61 1.80 -22.77
C GLU A 288 12.18 0.75 -23.81
N ASP A 289 12.65 -0.50 -23.67
CA ASP A 289 12.36 -1.66 -24.53
C ASP A 289 11.05 -2.38 -24.16
N HIS A 290 10.12 -1.71 -23.47
CA HIS A 290 8.83 -2.23 -23.03
C HIS A 290 8.89 -3.38 -22.01
N VAL A 291 10.06 -3.62 -21.40
CA VAL A 291 10.20 -4.57 -20.27
C VAL A 291 9.78 -3.90 -18.95
N TYR A 292 9.10 -4.67 -18.11
CA TYR A 292 8.74 -4.34 -16.73
C TYR A 292 9.19 -5.42 -15.77
N ILE A 293 9.76 -5.03 -14.63
CA ILE A 293 10.24 -5.93 -13.57
C ILE A 293 9.65 -5.47 -12.22
N PRO A 294 8.66 -6.16 -11.65
CA PRO A 294 7.96 -5.73 -10.42
C PRO A 294 8.71 -5.98 -9.11
N ASN A 295 9.79 -6.76 -9.19
CA ASN A 295 10.85 -7.05 -8.22
C ASN A 295 11.79 -8.03 -8.96
N VAL A 296 13.07 -8.16 -8.57
CA VAL A 296 13.93 -9.23 -9.13
C VAL A 296 13.41 -10.64 -8.79
N ALA A 297 12.66 -10.77 -7.70
CA ALA A 297 12.03 -12.01 -7.25
C ALA A 297 10.81 -12.45 -8.08
N PHE A 298 10.31 -11.59 -8.97
CA PHE A 298 9.09 -11.85 -9.74
C PHE A 298 9.38 -11.85 -11.24
N GLY A 299 8.62 -12.68 -11.97
CA GLY A 299 8.70 -12.72 -13.43
C GLY A 299 8.46 -11.34 -14.06
N SER A 300 9.29 -11.02 -15.04
CA SER A 300 9.14 -9.84 -15.89
C SER A 300 7.85 -9.94 -16.74
N ALA A 301 7.45 -8.82 -17.31
CA ALA A 301 6.33 -8.75 -18.24
C ALA A 301 6.57 -7.65 -19.28
N VAL A 302 5.86 -7.74 -20.41
CA VAL A 302 5.79 -6.66 -21.40
C VAL A 302 4.70 -5.66 -21.01
N TRP A 303 4.95 -4.37 -21.22
CA TRP A 303 3.98 -3.28 -21.05
C TRP A 303 3.88 -2.42 -22.31
N SER A 304 2.74 -1.77 -22.54
CA SER A 304 2.56 -0.84 -23.67
C SER A 304 1.70 0.37 -23.29
N PHE A 305 1.70 1.40 -24.13
CA PHE A 305 0.75 2.52 -23.99
C PHE A 305 -0.51 2.26 -24.81
N ASN A 306 -1.68 2.33 -24.18
CA ASN A 306 -2.96 2.28 -24.89
C ASN A 306 -3.29 3.63 -25.57
N GLN A 307 -4.40 3.69 -26.32
CA GLN A 307 -4.83 4.91 -27.04
C GLN A 307 -5.14 6.11 -26.13
N ALA A 308 -5.34 5.89 -24.83
CA ALA A 308 -5.58 6.93 -23.83
C ALA A 308 -4.28 7.39 -23.12
N GLY A 309 -3.10 6.89 -23.51
CA GLY A 309 -1.84 7.19 -22.84
C GLY A 309 -1.75 6.59 -21.42
N GLU A 310 -2.46 5.49 -21.19
CA GLU A 310 -2.37 4.67 -19.99
C GLU A 310 -1.41 3.49 -20.25
N ILE A 311 -0.70 3.02 -19.22
CA ILE A 311 0.12 1.81 -19.34
C ILE A 311 -0.80 0.59 -19.19
N GLU A 312 -0.76 -0.31 -20.17
CA GLU A 312 -1.37 -1.64 -20.08
C GLU A 312 -0.27 -2.70 -19.92
N ARG A 313 -0.48 -3.63 -18.98
CA ARG A 313 0.39 -4.78 -18.74
C ARG A 313 -0.46 -6.02 -18.48
N GLN A 314 -0.08 -7.16 -19.05
CA GLN A 314 -0.79 -8.43 -18.89
C GLN A 314 0.06 -9.43 -18.10
N LYS A 315 -0.60 -10.28 -17.31
CA LYS A 315 -0.01 -11.46 -16.66
C LYS A 315 -0.42 -12.68 -17.48
N ILE A 316 0.54 -13.29 -18.15
CA ILE A 316 0.34 -14.46 -19.00
C ILE A 316 0.63 -15.73 -18.18
N ILE A 317 -0.26 -16.72 -18.24
CA ILE A 317 -0.09 -18.03 -17.61
C ILE A 317 0.00 -19.10 -18.69
N HIS A 318 1.04 -19.93 -18.61
CA HIS A 318 1.15 -21.20 -19.32
C HIS A 318 0.71 -22.33 -18.38
N PRO A 319 -0.24 -23.21 -18.74
CA PRO A 319 -0.83 -24.18 -17.80
C PRO A 319 0.18 -25.09 -17.08
N GLN A 320 1.31 -25.44 -17.72
CA GLN A 320 2.36 -26.29 -17.14
C GLN A 320 3.59 -25.52 -16.60
N LEU A 321 3.77 -24.24 -16.93
CA LEU A 321 4.97 -23.46 -16.55
C LEU A 321 4.66 -22.32 -15.57
N GLY A 322 3.37 -22.05 -15.30
CA GLY A 322 2.95 -20.96 -14.43
C GLY A 322 3.02 -19.60 -15.13
N THR A 323 3.45 -18.56 -14.41
CA THR A 323 3.54 -17.21 -14.99
C THR A 323 4.74 -17.09 -15.91
N VAL A 324 4.51 -16.68 -17.15
CA VAL A 324 5.55 -16.51 -18.19
C VAL A 324 5.56 -15.07 -18.71
N PRO A 325 6.74 -14.51 -19.07
CA PRO A 325 6.84 -13.13 -19.56
C PRO A 325 6.34 -12.98 -21.00
N VAL A 326 6.52 -14.03 -21.81
CA VAL A 326 6.01 -14.26 -23.17
C VAL A 326 5.60 -15.74 -23.26
N CYS A 327 4.53 -16.06 -23.99
CA CYS A 327 4.14 -17.46 -24.17
C CYS A 327 5.10 -18.21 -25.11
N PRO A 328 5.59 -19.41 -24.76
CA PRO A 328 6.43 -20.22 -25.64
C PRO A 328 5.66 -20.92 -26.77
N ASP A 329 4.33 -21.03 -26.68
CA ASP A 329 3.45 -21.69 -27.66
C ASP A 329 2.04 -21.06 -27.69
N ASP A 330 1.03 -21.78 -28.21
CA ASP A 330 -0.35 -21.30 -28.31
C ASP A 330 -1.24 -21.67 -27.09
N THR A 331 -0.66 -22.21 -25.99
CA THR A 331 -1.43 -22.74 -24.86
C THR A 331 -1.66 -21.75 -23.71
N CYS A 332 -0.98 -20.61 -23.69
CA CYS A 332 -1.15 -19.62 -22.63
C CYS A 332 -2.46 -18.84 -22.74
N TYR A 333 -2.87 -18.28 -21.61
CA TYR A 333 -3.95 -17.32 -21.51
C TYR A 333 -3.54 -16.11 -20.68
N VAL A 334 -4.25 -14.99 -20.85
CA VAL A 334 -4.11 -13.83 -19.97
C VAL A 334 -4.91 -14.10 -18.71
N SER A 335 -4.23 -14.17 -17.57
CA SER A 335 -4.85 -14.38 -16.25
C SER A 335 -5.35 -13.07 -15.65
N CYS A 336 -4.62 -11.98 -15.88
CA CYS A 336 -4.93 -10.67 -15.31
C CYS A 336 -4.35 -9.53 -16.18
N THR A 337 -5.11 -8.45 -16.29
CA THR A 337 -4.73 -7.20 -16.97
C THR A 337 -4.64 -6.06 -15.95
N PHE A 338 -3.59 -5.26 -16.06
CA PHE A 338 -3.33 -4.09 -15.24
C PHE A 338 -3.34 -2.84 -16.12
N THR A 339 -4.21 -1.88 -15.81
CA THR A 339 -4.31 -0.61 -16.53
C THR A 339 -3.98 0.54 -15.59
N LEU A 340 -2.94 1.31 -15.90
CA LEU A 340 -2.39 2.37 -15.06
C LEU A 340 -2.60 3.72 -15.74
N LYS A 341 -3.38 4.60 -15.13
CA LYS A 341 -3.62 5.99 -15.57
C LYS A 341 -2.86 6.98 -14.69
N LEU A 342 -2.02 7.82 -15.28
CA LEU A 342 -1.36 8.93 -14.57
C LEU A 342 -2.36 10.03 -14.27
N LEU A 343 -2.63 10.29 -12.98
CA LEU A 343 -3.58 11.32 -12.55
C LEU A 343 -2.89 12.68 -12.31
N ALA A 344 -1.69 12.64 -11.76
CA ALA A 344 -0.90 13.81 -11.41
C ALA A 344 0.58 13.44 -11.21
N GLN A 345 1.46 14.45 -11.29
CA GLN A 345 2.88 14.34 -11.00
C GLN A 345 3.37 15.56 -10.20
N ASP A 346 4.32 15.36 -9.30
CA ASP A 346 5.09 16.42 -8.63
C ASP A 346 6.61 16.19 -8.81
N GLU A 347 7.47 17.00 -8.16
CA GLU A 347 8.94 16.91 -8.23
C GLU A 347 9.50 15.67 -7.50
N GLY A 348 9.13 14.49 -7.97
CA GLY A 348 9.65 13.21 -7.48
C GLY A 348 8.62 12.10 -7.37
N ALA A 349 7.32 12.36 -7.50
CA ALA A 349 6.29 11.33 -7.42
C ALA A 349 5.24 11.34 -8.53
N LEU A 350 4.78 10.14 -8.87
CA LEU A 350 3.68 9.82 -9.76
C LEU A 350 2.46 9.40 -8.94
N TYR A 351 1.29 9.95 -9.25
CA TYR A 351 0.02 9.57 -8.62
C TYR A 351 -0.82 8.83 -9.65
N VAL A 352 -0.89 7.52 -9.48
CA VAL A 352 -1.35 6.59 -10.51
C VAL A 352 -2.63 5.89 -10.06
N SER A 353 -3.65 5.91 -10.90
CA SER A 353 -4.82 5.06 -10.77
C SER A 353 -4.50 3.70 -11.38
N VAL A 354 -4.31 2.69 -10.53
CA VAL A 354 -4.07 1.29 -10.93
C VAL A 354 -5.40 0.54 -10.91
N GLN A 355 -5.87 0.12 -12.08
CA GLN A 355 -6.98 -0.83 -12.24
C GLN A 355 -6.43 -2.25 -12.45
N THR A 356 -7.14 -3.23 -11.90
CA THR A 356 -6.83 -4.66 -12.04
C THR A 356 -8.09 -5.40 -12.43
N ASP A 357 -8.04 -6.10 -13.57
CA ASP A 357 -9.07 -7.02 -14.03
C ASP A 357 -8.44 -8.43 -14.07
N SER A 358 -9.06 -9.44 -13.46
CA SER A 358 -8.48 -10.79 -13.29
C SER A 358 -9.54 -11.87 -13.44
N GLU A 359 -9.12 -13.05 -13.86
CA GLU A 359 -9.93 -14.25 -13.67
C GLU A 359 -10.10 -14.58 -12.17
N LEU A 360 -11.17 -15.30 -11.84
CA LEU A 360 -11.42 -15.89 -10.51
C LEU A 360 -11.28 -17.42 -10.49
N VAL A 361 -11.14 -18.03 -11.67
CA VAL A 361 -10.85 -19.44 -11.93
C VAL A 361 -9.96 -19.53 -13.16
N ASP A 362 -9.06 -20.51 -13.22
CA ASP A 362 -8.06 -20.64 -14.30
C ASP A 362 -8.69 -20.65 -15.70
N ALA A 363 -8.19 -19.80 -16.59
CA ALA A 363 -8.70 -19.56 -17.94
C ALA A 363 -10.19 -19.12 -17.99
N GLY A 364 -10.70 -18.56 -16.89
CA GLY A 364 -12.05 -18.04 -16.76
C GLY A 364 -12.24 -16.64 -17.35
N PRO A 365 -13.48 -16.10 -17.29
CA PRO A 365 -13.73 -14.71 -17.66
C PRO A 365 -13.04 -13.75 -16.67
N HIS A 366 -12.62 -12.58 -17.17
CA HIS A 366 -12.07 -11.53 -16.31
C HIS A 366 -13.15 -10.73 -15.61
N PHE A 367 -12.90 -10.45 -14.33
CA PHE A 367 -13.71 -9.64 -13.43
C PHE A 367 -12.91 -8.45 -12.95
N PHE A 368 -13.60 -7.34 -12.67
CA PHE A 368 -12.99 -6.17 -12.07
C PHE A 368 -12.60 -6.46 -10.62
N MET A 369 -11.31 -6.56 -10.34
CA MET A 369 -10.79 -6.87 -9.00
C MET A 369 -10.56 -5.61 -8.17
N GLY A 370 -10.40 -4.46 -8.81
CA GLY A 370 -10.36 -3.18 -8.12
C GLY A 370 -9.72 -2.07 -8.92
N LYS A 371 -9.80 -0.86 -8.36
CA LYS A 371 -9.10 0.32 -8.86
C LYS A 371 -8.63 1.15 -7.67
N ALA A 372 -7.32 1.26 -7.48
CA ALA A 372 -6.71 1.96 -6.37
C ALA A 372 -5.91 3.18 -6.85
N ILE A 373 -5.71 4.17 -5.98
CA ILE A 373 -4.82 5.29 -6.25
C ILE A 373 -3.56 5.10 -5.42
N VAL A 374 -2.42 5.02 -6.11
CA VAL A 374 -1.12 4.70 -5.56
C VAL A 374 -0.16 5.85 -5.86
N LYS A 375 0.58 6.28 -4.84
CA LYS A 375 1.74 7.15 -5.01
C LYS A 375 2.97 6.27 -5.27
N PHE A 376 3.73 6.58 -6.30
CA PHE A 376 5.06 6.03 -6.53
C PHE A 376 6.08 7.16 -6.51
N ASP A 377 7.21 6.98 -5.82
CA ASP A 377 8.35 7.88 -5.96
C ASP A 377 9.18 7.44 -7.17
N LEU A 378 9.43 8.34 -8.12
CA LEU A 378 10.14 8.06 -9.37
C LEU A 378 11.63 8.38 -9.23
N LYS A 379 12.49 7.40 -9.51
CA LYS A 379 13.93 7.58 -9.70
C LYS A 379 14.25 7.40 -11.19
N PRO A 380 14.78 8.42 -11.89
CA PRO A 380 15.05 8.33 -13.34
C PRO A 380 16.22 7.38 -13.68
N TYR A 381 17.00 6.95 -12.68
CA TYR A 381 18.10 6.01 -12.85
C TYR A 381 17.90 4.78 -11.98
N GLN A 382 18.05 3.61 -12.60
CA GLN A 382 18.05 2.28 -11.95
C GLN A 382 19.37 2.06 -11.20
N SER A 383 19.62 2.89 -10.19
CA SER A 383 20.90 2.89 -9.45
C SER A 383 20.97 1.82 -8.36
N VAL A 384 22.20 1.45 -7.99
CA VAL A 384 22.49 0.56 -6.87
C VAL A 384 21.94 1.11 -5.54
N ALA A 385 21.92 2.43 -5.36
CA ALA A 385 21.38 3.08 -4.16
C ALA A 385 19.84 2.97 -4.02
N ALA A 386 19.14 2.35 -5.00
CA ALA A 386 17.71 2.07 -4.95
C ALA A 386 17.38 0.59 -4.65
N PHE A 387 18.32 -0.16 -4.05
CA PHE A 387 18.08 -1.49 -3.47
C PHE A 387 18.02 -1.37 -1.94
N ASP A 388 16.84 -1.60 -1.36
CA ASP A 388 16.60 -1.51 0.09
C ASP A 388 16.22 -2.86 0.72
N TYR A 389 15.79 -2.84 1.98
CA TYR A 389 15.65 -4.02 2.85
C TYR A 389 14.69 -5.14 2.38
N SER A 390 13.99 -5.01 1.25
CA SER A 390 12.94 -5.96 0.82
C SER A 390 13.17 -6.75 -0.48
N TRP A 391 14.18 -6.43 -1.29
CA TRP A 391 14.30 -6.99 -2.66
C TRP A 391 14.62 -8.50 -2.74
N LEU A 392 15.07 -9.11 -1.65
CA LEU A 392 15.42 -10.54 -1.57
C LEU A 392 14.35 -11.43 -0.91
N GLY A 393 13.27 -10.86 -0.38
CA GLY A 393 12.25 -11.66 0.30
C GLY A 393 11.57 -12.64 -0.66
N GLN A 394 11.77 -13.94 -0.46
CA GLN A 394 11.24 -15.03 -1.30
C GLN A 394 11.83 -15.06 -2.73
N THR A 395 13.13 -14.82 -2.89
CA THR A 395 13.81 -14.90 -4.19
C THR A 395 14.72 -16.13 -4.35
N MET A 396 15.11 -16.39 -5.60
CA MET A 396 16.19 -17.30 -5.96
C MET A 396 17.23 -16.55 -6.80
N LEU A 397 18.51 -16.79 -6.54
CA LEU A 397 19.64 -16.19 -7.25
C LEU A 397 20.69 -17.24 -7.59
N THR A 398 21.26 -17.19 -8.80
CA THR A 398 22.45 -18.00 -9.11
C THR A 398 23.71 -17.17 -8.89
N PHE A 399 24.55 -17.61 -7.96
CA PHE A 399 25.84 -16.99 -7.66
C PHE A 399 26.90 -17.57 -8.59
N LYS A 400 27.59 -16.74 -9.37
CA LYS A 400 28.63 -17.13 -10.34
C LYS A 400 29.97 -16.45 -10.03
N SER A 401 31.01 -17.23 -9.75
CA SER A 401 32.39 -16.74 -9.58
C SER A 401 33.37 -17.69 -10.26
N GLY A 402 34.11 -17.20 -11.26
CA GLY A 402 34.97 -18.03 -12.10
C GLY A 402 34.20 -19.16 -12.80
N SER A 403 34.54 -20.41 -12.46
CA SER A 403 33.83 -21.62 -12.93
C SER A 403 32.76 -22.13 -11.95
N GLU A 404 32.62 -21.53 -10.78
CA GLU A 404 31.62 -21.92 -9.79
C GLU A 404 30.27 -21.27 -10.11
N SER A 405 29.21 -22.07 -10.02
CA SER A 405 27.82 -21.64 -10.17
C SER A 405 26.99 -22.39 -9.15
N ALA A 406 26.26 -21.67 -8.30
CA ALA A 406 25.48 -22.24 -7.20
C ALA A 406 24.12 -21.52 -7.05
N LEU A 407 23.05 -22.27 -6.80
CA LEU A 407 21.72 -21.70 -6.59
C LEU A 407 21.51 -21.36 -5.12
N TYR A 408 21.04 -20.15 -4.84
CA TYR A 408 20.71 -19.69 -3.49
C TYR A 408 19.24 -19.27 -3.40
N TYR A 409 18.60 -19.70 -2.31
CA TYR A 409 17.22 -19.38 -1.95
C TYR A 409 17.23 -18.38 -0.80
N PHE A 410 16.46 -17.31 -0.91
CA PHE A 410 16.32 -16.27 0.12
C PHE A 410 14.88 -16.26 0.62
N MET A 411 14.67 -16.59 1.89
CA MET A 411 13.36 -16.91 2.45
C MET A 411 13.10 -16.13 3.72
N MET A 412 11.81 -15.83 3.96
CA MET A 412 11.33 -15.37 5.26
C MET A 412 10.70 -16.58 5.96
N VAL A 413 11.23 -16.95 7.13
CA VAL A 413 10.69 -18.02 7.97
C VAL A 413 10.17 -17.45 9.29
N PRO A 414 9.04 -17.95 9.83
CA PRO A 414 8.55 -17.46 11.12
C PRO A 414 9.47 -17.96 12.24
N SER A 415 9.95 -17.05 13.10
CA SER A 415 10.64 -17.44 14.34
C SER A 415 9.65 -17.89 15.42
N GLU A 416 10.16 -18.57 16.45
CA GLU A 416 9.41 -18.88 17.67
C GLU A 416 8.85 -17.64 18.40
N THR A 417 9.39 -16.45 18.13
CA THR A 417 8.92 -15.17 18.70
C THR A 417 7.86 -14.46 17.84
N GLY A 418 7.48 -15.03 16.70
CA GLY A 418 6.55 -14.43 15.74
C GLY A 418 7.14 -13.36 14.83
N VAL A 419 8.41 -12.99 15.02
CA VAL A 419 9.19 -12.14 14.09
C VAL A 419 9.64 -12.99 12.90
N TRP A 420 9.66 -12.43 11.69
CA TRP A 420 10.24 -13.10 10.52
C TRP A 420 11.76 -13.13 10.58
N GLU A 421 12.37 -14.30 10.47
CA GLU A 421 13.79 -14.44 10.20
C GLU A 421 14.05 -14.48 8.70
N TYR A 422 15.09 -13.78 8.26
CA TYR A 422 15.53 -13.72 6.87
C TYR A 422 16.69 -14.70 6.73
N VAL A 423 16.45 -15.84 6.08
CA VAL A 423 17.39 -16.96 5.97
C VAL A 423 17.75 -17.25 4.52
N TYR A 424 18.99 -17.68 4.28
CA TYR A 424 19.43 -18.11 2.96
C TYR A 424 19.86 -19.59 2.97
N ALA A 425 19.55 -20.30 1.89
CA ALA A 425 19.82 -21.72 1.71
C ALA A 425 20.49 -21.98 0.36
N LYS A 426 21.27 -23.06 0.23
CA LYS A 426 22.08 -23.36 -0.97
C LYS A 426 21.66 -24.67 -1.63
N GLU A 427 21.48 -24.67 -2.95
CA GLU A 427 20.97 -25.75 -3.82
C GLU A 427 19.58 -26.31 -3.49
N ALA A 428 19.11 -26.23 -2.24
CA ALA A 428 17.76 -26.63 -1.84
C ALA A 428 17.23 -25.75 -0.68
N PRO A 429 15.91 -25.44 -0.63
CA PRO A 429 15.31 -24.59 0.42
C PRO A 429 15.53 -25.07 1.86
N ASN A 430 15.68 -26.38 2.07
CA ASN A 430 15.92 -26.97 3.40
C ASN A 430 17.40 -26.96 3.83
N ASN A 431 18.32 -26.62 2.93
CA ASN A 431 19.77 -26.56 3.21
C ASN A 431 20.19 -25.15 3.65
N ILE A 432 19.60 -24.68 4.75
CA ILE A 432 19.85 -23.33 5.31
C ILE A 432 21.34 -23.20 5.66
N GLN A 433 21.95 -22.10 5.20
CA GLN A 433 23.36 -21.78 5.41
C GLN A 433 23.55 -20.70 6.48
N GLY A 434 22.54 -19.87 6.72
CA GLY A 434 22.63 -18.73 7.62
C GLY A 434 21.50 -17.72 7.45
N LYS A 435 21.70 -16.52 8.02
CA LYS A 435 20.79 -15.38 7.94
C LYS A 435 21.26 -14.35 6.92
N PHE A 436 20.35 -13.50 6.42
CA PHE A 436 20.73 -12.40 5.54
C PHE A 436 20.09 -11.08 5.93
N ALA A 437 20.79 -9.99 5.61
CA ALA A 437 20.30 -8.62 5.74
C ALA A 437 20.79 -7.78 4.55
N VAL A 438 20.07 -6.73 4.18
CA VAL A 438 20.50 -5.78 3.14
C VAL A 438 20.73 -4.42 3.81
N VAL A 439 21.98 -4.05 4.08
CA VAL A 439 22.35 -2.82 4.80
C VAL A 439 23.10 -1.89 3.86
N ASP A 440 22.67 -0.64 3.76
CA ASP A 440 23.28 0.40 2.91
C ASP A 440 23.57 -0.04 1.46
N GLY A 441 22.64 -0.81 0.86
CA GLY A 441 22.77 -1.34 -0.49
C GLY A 441 23.71 -2.54 -0.64
N LYS A 442 24.16 -3.15 0.46
CA LYS A 442 25.03 -4.34 0.49
C LYS A 442 24.26 -5.53 1.04
N LEU A 443 24.46 -6.71 0.46
CA LEU A 443 23.90 -7.96 0.98
C LEU A 443 24.88 -8.58 1.98
N HIS A 444 24.46 -8.69 3.23
CA HIS A 444 25.16 -9.39 4.30
C HIS A 444 24.62 -10.82 4.40
N LEU A 445 25.51 -11.80 4.38
CA LEU A 445 25.23 -13.23 4.58
C LEU A 445 25.94 -13.68 5.86
N GLU A 446 25.17 -13.90 6.92
CA GLU A 446 25.63 -14.29 8.25
C GLU A 446 25.63 -15.82 8.36
N GLY A 447 26.80 -16.44 8.21
CA GLY A 447 27.01 -17.88 8.44
C GLY A 447 27.48 -18.19 9.86
N GLU A 448 27.70 -19.48 10.17
CA GLU A 448 28.12 -19.92 11.51
C GLU A 448 29.47 -19.38 11.99
N LEU A 449 30.39 -19.07 11.05
CA LEU A 449 31.79 -18.72 11.35
C LEU A 449 32.18 -17.30 10.91
N GLU A 450 31.50 -16.75 9.90
CA GLU A 450 31.82 -15.45 9.31
C GLU A 450 30.58 -14.80 8.68
N THR A 451 30.59 -13.47 8.63
CA THR A 451 29.64 -12.69 7.83
C THR A 451 30.31 -12.27 6.53
N GLN A 452 29.77 -12.72 5.39
CA GLN A 452 30.18 -12.26 4.07
C GLN A 452 29.36 -11.03 3.67
N VAL A 453 30.01 -10.03 3.08
CA VAL A 453 29.41 -8.80 2.56
C VAL A 453 29.56 -8.80 1.05
N LEU A 454 28.44 -8.66 0.34
CA LEU A 454 28.35 -8.56 -1.10
C LEU A 454 27.95 -7.14 -1.45
N GLU A 455 28.94 -6.34 -1.85
CA GLU A 455 28.77 -4.95 -2.22
C GLU A 455 28.48 -4.84 -3.73
N ILE A 456 27.28 -4.37 -4.06
CA ILE A 456 26.83 -4.24 -5.44
C ILE A 456 27.66 -3.17 -6.15
N GLN A 457 28.35 -3.55 -7.23
CA GLN A 457 29.18 -2.65 -8.04
C GLN A 457 28.41 -2.14 -9.26
N GLN A 458 27.60 -3.01 -9.88
CA GLN A 458 26.77 -2.67 -11.04
C GLN A 458 25.44 -3.44 -10.99
N SER A 459 24.37 -2.79 -11.42
CA SER A 459 23.06 -3.42 -11.63
C SER A 459 22.77 -3.55 -13.12
N ARG A 460 22.19 -4.67 -13.53
CA ARG A 460 21.63 -4.94 -14.86
C ARG A 460 20.20 -5.45 -14.70
N ARG A 461 19.49 -5.72 -15.80
CA ARG A 461 18.10 -6.20 -15.77
C ARG A 461 17.96 -7.66 -15.31
N ASP A 462 19.02 -8.44 -15.49
CA ASP A 462 19.10 -9.89 -15.30
C ASP A 462 20.15 -10.28 -14.24
N SER A 463 20.91 -9.33 -13.71
CA SER A 463 22.07 -9.62 -12.87
C SER A 463 22.58 -8.43 -12.06
N LEU A 464 23.29 -8.72 -10.97
CA LEU A 464 24.15 -7.77 -10.25
C LEU A 464 25.60 -8.21 -10.39
N ASP A 465 26.49 -7.31 -10.81
CA ASP A 465 27.92 -7.50 -10.61
C ASP A 465 28.25 -7.02 -9.19
N VAL A 466 28.73 -7.93 -8.35
CA VAL A 466 29.00 -7.68 -6.94
C VAL A 466 30.45 -8.00 -6.59
N CYS A 467 30.90 -7.42 -5.49
CA CYS A 467 32.19 -7.69 -4.90
C CYS A 467 31.96 -8.30 -3.51
N ARG A 468 32.51 -9.49 -3.27
CA ARG A 468 32.35 -10.27 -2.03
C ARG A 468 33.60 -10.15 -1.15
N TYR A 469 33.41 -9.88 0.13
CA TYR A 469 34.48 -9.83 1.14
C TYR A 469 33.96 -10.16 2.54
N ILE A 470 34.83 -10.55 3.47
CA ILE A 470 34.46 -10.79 4.88
C ILE A 470 34.21 -9.45 5.58
N GLN A 471 33.20 -9.37 6.45
CA GLN A 471 32.86 -8.16 7.21
C GLN A 471 34.08 -7.58 7.94
N GLY A 472 34.27 -6.26 7.82
CA GLY A 472 35.46 -5.54 8.31
C GLY A 472 36.60 -5.42 7.29
N SER A 473 36.53 -6.14 6.16
CA SER A 473 37.38 -5.92 4.99
C SER A 473 36.74 -4.92 4.00
N SER A 474 37.25 -4.87 2.76
CA SER A 474 36.69 -4.06 1.67
C SER A 474 36.94 -4.72 0.31
N CYS A 475 36.34 -4.18 -0.75
CA CYS A 475 36.47 -4.70 -2.10
C CYS A 475 37.89 -4.79 -2.67
N ALA A 476 38.84 -4.00 -2.16
CA ALA A 476 40.25 -4.11 -2.57
C ALA A 476 40.89 -5.46 -2.19
N ALA A 477 40.29 -6.21 -1.27
CA ALA A 477 40.73 -7.53 -0.81
C ALA A 477 39.66 -8.62 -1.01
N GLY A 478 38.60 -8.34 -1.78
CA GLY A 478 37.51 -9.26 -2.09
C GLY A 478 37.65 -9.95 -3.45
N ASP A 479 36.65 -10.76 -3.81
CA ASP A 479 36.50 -11.35 -5.15
C ASP A 479 35.24 -10.84 -5.87
N THR A 480 35.29 -10.79 -7.20
CA THR A 480 34.16 -10.38 -8.04
C THR A 480 33.24 -11.56 -8.35
N MET A 481 31.94 -11.36 -8.21
CA MET A 481 30.90 -12.36 -8.42
C MET A 481 29.73 -11.76 -9.19
N ILE A 482 28.97 -12.57 -9.91
CA ILE A 482 27.70 -12.17 -10.54
C ILE A 482 26.56 -12.87 -9.79
N LEU A 483 25.53 -12.11 -9.42
CA LEU A 483 24.27 -12.62 -8.87
C LEU A 483 23.21 -12.54 -9.98
N GLU A 484 22.85 -13.69 -10.55
CA GLU A 484 21.92 -13.79 -11.68
C GLU A 484 20.47 -13.95 -11.22
N PHE A 485 19.56 -13.21 -11.87
CA PHE A 485 18.13 -13.15 -11.57
C PHE A 485 17.32 -14.14 -12.42
N HIS A 486 16.42 -14.88 -11.79
CA HIS A 486 15.49 -15.79 -12.48
C HIS A 486 14.17 -15.11 -12.87
N ASN A 487 14.26 -13.90 -13.42
CA ASN A 487 13.09 -13.06 -13.74
C ASN A 487 12.58 -13.22 -15.19
N GLY A 488 13.15 -14.13 -15.98
CA GLY A 488 12.71 -14.45 -17.35
C GLY A 488 12.98 -13.35 -18.39
N THR A 489 13.76 -12.32 -18.06
CA THR A 489 14.08 -11.23 -19.01
C THR A 489 14.99 -11.68 -20.17
N ASP A 490 15.57 -12.88 -20.08
CA ASP A 490 16.29 -13.55 -21.15
C ASP A 490 15.36 -14.04 -22.28
N LEU A 491 14.09 -14.31 -21.96
CA LEU A 491 13.03 -14.70 -22.90
C LEU A 491 12.41 -13.52 -23.67
N LEU A 492 12.76 -12.29 -23.29
CA LEU A 492 12.27 -11.02 -23.87
C LEU A 492 13.31 -10.41 -24.84
N LYS A 493 13.85 -11.20 -25.77
CA LYS A 493 14.92 -10.81 -26.71
C LYS A 493 14.45 -10.82 -28.17
#